data_AF-A0A5N8YZ73-F1
#
_entry.id   AF-A0A5N8YZ73-F1
#
_cell.length_a   1.000
_cell.length_b   1.000
_cell.length_c   1.000
_cell.angle_alpha   90.00
_cell.angle_beta   90.00
_cell.angle_gamma   90.00
#
_symmetry.space_group_name_H-M   'P 1'
#
loop_
_entity.id
_entity.type
_entity.pdbx_description
1 polymer ?
#
loop_
_entity_poly.entity_id
_entity_poly.type
_entity_poly.pdbx_seq_one_letter_code
_entity_poly.pdbx_strand_id
1 'polypeptide(L)' 'MGGTGSKSEMHEHPDLVAIALTDGHVRFTLGNGETRELEIPAGAAMFDPAASHSTEVLSGESRVILVELK' A
#
# COMPACT_ATOMS: atom_id res chain seq x y z
N MET A 1 -0.15 -1.30 -5.89
CA MET A 1 -0.46 -1.20 -7.35
C MET A 1 -1.18 -2.45 -7.84
N GLY A 2 -1.97 -2.29 -8.91
CA GLY A 2 -2.53 -3.37 -9.76
C GLY A 2 -3.96 -3.81 -9.40
N GLY A 3 -4.57 -4.68 -10.21
CA GLY A 3 -5.87 -5.30 -9.89
C GLY A 3 -5.73 -6.49 -8.94
N THR A 4 -6.85 -7.10 -8.54
CA THR A 4 -6.88 -8.31 -7.71
C THR A 4 -5.82 -9.35 -8.09
N GLY A 5 -5.05 -9.80 -7.10
CA GLY A 5 -3.95 -10.76 -7.24
C GLY A 5 -2.59 -10.13 -7.55
N SER A 6 -2.53 -8.83 -7.83
CA SER A 6 -1.27 -8.12 -8.05
C SER A 6 -0.47 -8.04 -6.75
N LYS A 7 0.85 -8.22 -6.85
CA LYS A 7 1.79 -8.18 -5.72
C LYS A 7 2.97 -7.25 -6.01
N SER A 8 3.47 -6.59 -4.98
CA SER A 8 4.78 -5.95 -5.01
C SER A 8 5.84 -6.89 -4.42
N GLU A 9 7.09 -6.71 -4.84
CA GLU A 9 8.23 -7.26 -4.10
C GLU A 9 8.39 -6.54 -2.76
N MET A 10 9.16 -7.14 -1.84
CA MET A 10 9.60 -6.50 -0.60
C MET A 10 10.50 -5.30 -0.95
N HIS A 11 10.16 -4.12 -0.42
CA HIS A 11 10.88 -2.88 -0.68
C HIS A 11 10.79 -1.93 0.52
N GLU A 12 11.58 -0.86 0.49
CA GLU A 12 11.66 0.17 1.53
C GLU A 12 11.42 1.55 0.94
N HIS A 13 10.85 2.44 1.75
CA HIS A 13 10.64 3.86 1.42
C HIS A 13 10.87 4.74 2.68
N PRO A 14 11.21 6.04 2.53
CA PRO A 14 11.16 7.00 3.64
C PRO A 14 9.70 7.29 4.05
N ASP A 15 9.46 8.11 5.06
CA ASP A 15 8.10 8.57 5.39
C ASP A 15 7.39 9.09 4.14
N LEU A 16 6.15 8.66 3.91
CA LEU A 16 5.38 9.08 2.74
C LEU A 16 3.91 9.34 3.03
N VAL A 17 3.28 10.07 2.12
CA VAL A 17 1.81 10.15 2.02
C VAL A 17 1.36 9.37 0.79
N ALA A 18 0.49 8.38 1.00
CA ALA A 18 -0.15 7.61 -0.04
C ALA A 18 -1.59 8.12 -0.27
N ILE A 19 -1.91 8.46 -1.52
CA ILE A 19 -3.24 8.95 -1.92
C ILE A 19 -3.86 7.94 -2.88
N ALA A 20 -4.93 7.29 -2.45
CA ALA A 20 -5.62 6.27 -3.24
C ALA A 20 -6.49 6.92 -4.33
N LEU A 21 -6.37 6.43 -5.55
CA LEU A 21 -7.18 6.85 -6.69
C LEU A 21 -8.37 5.92 -6.96
N THR A 22 -8.34 4.74 -6.35
CA THR A 22 -9.33 3.65 -6.54
C THR A 22 -9.62 2.98 -5.21
N ASP A 23 -10.77 2.32 -5.11
CA ASP A 23 -11.07 1.44 -3.98
C ASP A 23 -10.24 0.16 -4.08
N GLY A 24 -9.63 -0.27 -2.97
CA GLY A 24 -8.89 -1.52 -2.94
C GLY A 24 -8.77 -2.12 -1.54
N HIS A 25 -8.88 -3.44 -1.47
CA HIS A 25 -8.53 -4.20 -0.27
C HIS A 25 -7.10 -4.70 -0.44
N VAL A 26 -6.18 -4.24 0.41
CA VAL A 26 -4.75 -4.51 0.29
C VAL A 26 -4.21 -5.17 1.55
N ARG A 27 -3.48 -6.28 1.37
CA ARG A 27 -2.66 -6.87 2.42
C ARG A 27 -1.25 -6.30 2.36
N PHE A 28 -0.75 -5.83 3.48
CA PHE A 28 0.65 -5.50 3.70
C PHE A 28 1.32 -6.67 4.42
N THR A 29 2.53 -7.02 4.01
CA THR A 29 3.44 -7.88 4.77
C THR A 29 4.64 -7.03 5.17
N LEU A 30 4.83 -6.82 6.46
CA LEU A 30 5.92 -6.02 7.01
C LEU A 30 7.23 -6.81 6.98
N GLY A 31 8.37 -6.12 7.10
CA GLY A 31 9.69 -6.76 7.08
C GLY A 31 9.92 -7.83 8.18
N ASN A 32 9.13 -7.80 9.26
CA ASN A 32 9.15 -8.83 10.32
C ASN A 32 8.25 -10.05 10.01
N GLY A 33 7.55 -10.05 8.86
CA GLY A 33 6.62 -11.10 8.44
C GLY A 33 5.18 -10.93 8.95
N GLU A 34 4.90 -9.94 9.80
CA GLU A 34 3.54 -9.62 10.23
C GLU A 34 2.71 -9.09 9.05
N THR A 35 1.43 -9.45 9.01
CA THR A 35 0.52 -8.98 7.97
C THR A 35 -0.61 -8.13 8.53
N ARG A 36 -1.02 -7.14 7.76
CA ARG A 36 -2.23 -6.34 8.02
C ARG A 36 -3.02 -6.16 6.74
N GLU A 37 -4.34 -6.12 6.86
CA GLU A 37 -5.26 -5.90 5.75
C GLU A 37 -5.96 -4.55 5.92
N LEU A 38 -6.08 -3.81 4.82
CA LEU A 38 -6.65 -2.47 4.79
C LEU A 38 -7.65 -2.36 3.65
N GLU A 39 -8.87 -1.96 3.98
CA GLU A 39 -9.84 -1.45 3.02
C GLU A 39 -9.53 0.02 2.77
N ILE A 40 -9.13 0.35 1.55
CA ILE A 40 -8.67 1.68 1.15
C ILE A 40 -9.68 2.26 0.17
N PRO A 41 -10.53 3.23 0.56
CA PRO A 41 -11.45 3.86 -0.35
C PRO A 41 -10.75 4.87 -1.27
N ALA A 42 -11.30 5.08 -2.46
CA ALA A 42 -10.85 6.10 -3.40
C ALA A 42 -10.88 7.49 -2.76
N GLY A 43 -9.81 8.25 -2.95
CA GLY A 43 -9.63 9.58 -2.35
C GLY A 43 -9.07 9.55 -0.92
N ALA A 44 -8.88 8.37 -0.30
CA ALA A 44 -8.21 8.28 0.98
C ALA A 44 -6.75 8.76 0.87
N ALA A 45 -6.31 9.55 1.85
CA ALA A 45 -4.91 9.89 2.06
C ALA A 45 -4.45 9.28 3.39
N MET A 46 -3.31 8.59 3.37
CA MET A 46 -2.72 7.96 4.54
C MET A 46 -1.24 8.33 4.66
N PHE A 47 -0.79 8.53 5.88
CA PHE A 47 0.63 8.62 6.19
C PHE A 47 1.16 7.20 6.44
N ASP A 48 2.24 6.83 5.76
CA ASP A 48 2.94 5.56 5.99
C ASP A 48 4.38 5.88 6.43
N PRO A 49 4.76 5.54 7.67
CA PRO A 49 6.12 5.77 8.15
C PRO A 49 7.13 4.94 7.36
N ALA A 50 8.39 5.35 7.41
CA ALA A 50 9.51 4.63 6.81
C ALA A 50 9.52 3.17 7.26
N ALA A 51 9.34 2.26 6.31
CA ALA A 51 9.17 0.84 6.59
C ALA A 51 9.62 -0.02 5.40
N SER A 52 9.95 -1.27 5.71
CA SER A 52 10.10 -2.35 4.72
C SER A 52 8.78 -3.12 4.64
N HIS A 53 8.18 -3.21 3.45
CA HIS A 53 6.98 -4.01 3.24
C HIS A 53 6.84 -4.55 1.82
N SER A 54 5.94 -5.52 1.66
CA SER A 54 5.32 -5.88 0.38
C SER A 54 3.81 -5.74 0.46
N THR A 55 3.15 -5.65 -0.70
CA THR A 55 1.70 -5.49 -0.80
C THR A 55 1.08 -6.53 -1.74
N GLU A 56 -0.14 -6.95 -1.45
CA GLU A 56 -0.99 -7.79 -2.30
C GLU A 56 -2.39 -7.19 -2.38
N VAL A 57 -2.93 -7.03 -3.59
CA VAL A 57 -4.31 -6.57 -3.79
C VAL A 57 -5.25 -7.77 -3.68
N LEU A 58 -6.01 -7.85 -2.59
CA LEU A 58 -6.94 -8.95 -2.31
C LEU A 58 -8.25 -8.81 -3.09
N SER A 59 -8.72 -7.58 -3.29
CA SER A 59 -9.87 -7.26 -4.15
C SER A 59 -9.80 -5.81 -4.64
N GLY A 60 -10.50 -5.52 -5.74
CA GLY A 60 -10.56 -4.19 -6.33
C GLY A 60 -9.34 -3.86 -7.18
N GLU A 61 -8.95 -2.58 -7.18
CA GLU A 61 -7.78 -2.08 -7.90
C GLU A 61 -7.00 -1.12 -7.01
N SER A 62 -5.67 -1.24 -6.99
CA SER A 62 -4.79 -0.33 -6.27
C SER A 62 -4.06 0.58 -7.26
N ARG A 63 -4.53 1.83 -7.38
CA ARG A 63 -3.79 2.94 -8.01
C ARG A 63 -3.57 4.01 -6.97
N VAL A 64 -2.32 4.39 -6.74
CA VAL A 64 -1.92 5.25 -5.62
C VAL A 64 -0.89 6.26 -6.09
N ILE A 65 -1.04 7.51 -5.66
CA ILE A 65 0.03 8.52 -5.75
C ILE A 65 0.83 8.43 -4.45
N LEU A 66 2.14 8.27 -4.56
CA LEU A 66 3.07 8.27 -3.42
C LEU A 66 3.83 9.59 -3.40
N VAL A 67 3.83 10.26 -2.25
CA VAL A 67 4.60 11.48 -1.99
C VAL A 67 5.59 11.19 -0.87
N GLU A 68 6.84 10.90 -1.24
CA GLU A 68 7.93 10.63 -0.29
C GLU A 68 8.49 11.93 0.31
N LEU A 69 8.70 11.92 1.63
CA LEU A 69 9.21 13.04 2.42
C LEU A 69 10.73 12.92 2.62
N LYS A 70 11.40 14.05 2.85
CA LYS A 70 12.86 14.17 3.03
C LYS A 70 13.22 14.77 4.38
#